data_AF-A0A1S4CCY3-F1
#
_entry.id   AF-A0A1S4CCY3-F1
#
_cell.length_a   1.000
_cell.length_b   1.000
_cell.length_c   1.000
_cell.angle_alpha   90.00
_cell.angle_beta   90.00
_cell.angle_gamma   90.00
#
_symmetry.space_group_name_H-M   'P 1'
#
loop_
_entity.id
_entity.type
_entity.pdbx_description
1 polymer ?
#
loop_
_entity_poly.entity_id
_entity_poly.type
_entity_poly.pdbx_seq_one_letter_code
_entity_poly.pdbx_strand_id
1 'polypeptide(L)'
;MGSLTGQLWADLMGSAQTSPSGKFFLPNPLNAGRVEWVWANFGSPRSEHLIDLKTKSVNKPIALNPKFHLPPLDNLGVGFVKRTLRLIGSCNGFIGLLSKNHSVYVSNPLVGEYFKVKLPKREKGVLQIIYGFCFSEVSGQCKILRLIIRKFQGHDHKVSELEVYTIGVDAKWRNVGKAPYPLWGSLSNVNVNDTLHWLDDEDTEKGARICSFNITTEEVKPVPAPPGLKTPSVLLMLAKLGNCLCLSDISYEQHVDIWWMREYGVAESWTKDRILMDSIPCDICDTKYIPTIIWKDGEILMRSHRGTHLVSYNPKEKKFRKVHVYGFGIDATKYVPSFYSLNPSFYSLKTVMGDDFQVSSVYPKTQTV
;
A
#
# COMPACT_ATOMS: atom_id res chain seq x y z
N MET A 1 23.61 27.78 -19.36
CA MET A 1 23.73 27.30 -17.97
C MET A 1 22.72 28.06 -17.13
N GLY A 2 21.61 27.41 -16.76
CA GLY A 2 20.59 27.95 -15.86
C GLY A 2 20.10 26.77 -15.02
N SER A 3 20.12 26.92 -13.69
CA SER A 3 19.93 25.85 -12.72
C SER A 3 18.48 25.33 -12.70
N LEU A 4 18.27 24.13 -13.23
CA LEU A 4 17.03 23.33 -13.16
C LEU A 4 16.64 22.88 -11.74
N THR A 5 17.40 23.25 -10.71
CA THR A 5 17.18 22.81 -9.33
C THR A 5 16.04 23.55 -8.64
N GLY A 6 15.74 24.81 -9.01
CA GLY A 6 14.68 25.60 -8.36
C GLY A 6 13.25 25.23 -8.77
N GLN A 7 13.05 24.88 -10.05
CA GLN A 7 11.71 24.60 -10.60
C GLN A 7 11.14 23.28 -10.04
N LEU A 8 11.98 22.25 -9.86
CA LEU A 8 11.57 20.99 -9.26
C LEU A 8 11.07 21.16 -7.81
N TRP A 9 11.60 22.14 -7.07
CA TRP A 9 11.15 22.46 -5.70
C TRP A 9 9.85 23.27 -5.68
N ALA A 10 9.66 24.19 -6.63
CA ALA A 10 8.40 24.92 -6.77
C ALA A 10 7.25 23.99 -7.20
N ASP A 11 7.51 23.02 -8.08
CA ASP A 11 6.51 22.06 -8.55
C ASP A 11 6.18 20.99 -7.50
N LEU A 12 7.10 20.69 -6.56
CA LEU A 12 6.85 19.82 -5.40
C LEU A 12 6.16 20.54 -4.23
N MET A 13 6.25 21.87 -4.14
CA MET A 13 5.74 22.67 -3.00
C MET A 13 4.60 23.65 -3.36
N GLY A 14 4.19 23.74 -4.62
CA GLY A 14 2.94 24.37 -5.04
C GLY A 14 3.08 25.52 -6.03
N SER A 15 2.45 25.37 -7.19
CA SER A 15 1.83 26.49 -7.90
C SER A 15 0.33 26.47 -7.59
N ALA A 16 -0.12 27.48 -6.85
CA ALA A 16 -1.54 27.69 -6.60
C ALA A 16 -2.20 28.19 -7.90
N GLN A 17 -3.14 27.43 -8.45
CA GLN A 17 -4.15 27.95 -9.36
C GLN A 17 -5.55 27.58 -8.88
N THR A 18 -6.44 28.55 -9.03
CA THR A 18 -7.70 28.76 -8.31
C THR A 18 -8.82 27.84 -8.79
N SER A 19 -9.47 27.14 -7.85
CA SER A 19 -10.83 26.60 -8.01
C SER A 19 -11.86 27.67 -7.56
N PRO A 20 -13.03 27.82 -8.21
CA PRO A 20 -14.06 28.78 -7.82
C PRO A 20 -14.73 28.52 -6.45
N SER A 21 -14.40 27.41 -5.78
CA SER A 21 -14.89 27.11 -4.43
C SER A 21 -13.75 27.23 -3.40
N GLY A 22 -13.54 28.45 -2.90
CA GLY A 22 -12.46 28.81 -1.98
C GLY A 22 -12.41 27.99 -0.67
N LYS A 23 -11.72 26.85 -0.72
CA LYS A 23 -11.13 26.17 0.45
C LYS A 23 -9.72 25.72 0.10
N PHE A 24 -8.72 26.43 0.63
CA PHE A 24 -7.31 26.06 0.54
C PHE A 24 -7.03 24.91 1.51
N PHE A 25 -6.57 23.76 1.01
CA PHE A 25 -5.88 22.77 1.84
C PHE A 25 -4.38 22.94 1.64
N LEU A 26 -3.76 23.80 2.46
CA LEU A 26 -2.31 23.77 2.64
C LEU A 26 -1.95 22.45 3.35
N PRO A 27 -0.84 21.76 2.99
CA PRO A 27 -0.26 20.76 3.87
C PRO A 27 0.09 21.47 5.18
N ASN A 28 -0.60 21.11 6.26
CA ASN A 28 -0.40 21.75 7.57
C ASN A 28 1.07 21.61 8.00
N PRO A 29 1.83 22.71 8.18
CA PRO A 29 3.26 22.67 8.55
C PRO A 29 3.53 22.02 9.91
N LEU A 30 2.49 21.78 10.72
CA LEU A 30 2.56 21.07 12.00
C LEU A 30 2.78 19.54 11.85
N ASN A 31 2.76 18.98 10.63
CA ASN A 31 3.02 17.56 10.39
C ASN A 31 4.51 17.21 10.22
N ALA A 32 5.42 18.18 10.28
CA ALA A 32 6.88 18.00 10.08
C ALA A 32 7.61 17.20 11.19
N GLY A 33 6.89 16.51 12.08
CA GLY A 33 7.48 15.74 13.19
C GLY A 33 6.75 14.45 13.57
N ARG A 34 5.79 13.95 12.78
CA ARG A 34 5.00 12.76 13.15
C ARG A 34 5.59 11.47 12.61
N VAL A 35 5.65 10.46 13.49
CA VAL A 35 6.27 9.16 13.25
C VAL A 35 5.56 8.43 12.10
N GLU A 36 6.25 8.33 10.96
CA GLU A 36 5.86 7.47 9.85
C GLU A 36 6.45 6.09 10.09
N TRP A 37 5.64 5.05 9.89
CA TRP A 37 6.09 3.67 10.09
C TRP A 37 6.08 2.94 8.77
N VAL A 38 6.99 1.98 8.62
CA VAL A 38 6.94 1.00 7.53
C VAL A 38 6.50 -0.31 8.16
N TRP A 39 5.37 -0.85 7.69
CA TRP A 39 5.02 -2.23 7.99
C TRP A 39 5.79 -3.13 7.05
N ALA A 40 6.47 -4.15 7.58
CA ALA A 40 7.03 -5.19 6.73
C ALA A 40 6.64 -6.59 7.21
N ASN A 41 6.36 -7.48 6.24
CA ASN A 41 6.03 -8.87 6.49
C ASN A 41 7.31 -9.68 6.65
N PHE A 42 7.58 -10.20 7.84
CA PHE A 42 8.77 -11.01 8.06
C PHE A 42 8.40 -12.47 8.11
N GLY A 43 9.02 -13.29 7.25
CA GLY A 43 8.78 -14.73 7.17
C GLY A 43 9.27 -15.53 8.38
N SER A 44 9.32 -14.95 9.59
CA SER A 44 9.74 -15.58 10.85
C SER A 44 8.54 -15.85 11.77
N PRO A 45 8.49 -16.97 12.52
CA PRO A 45 7.31 -17.38 13.30
C PRO A 45 6.94 -16.48 14.48
N ARG A 46 7.71 -15.44 14.78
CA ARG A 46 7.57 -14.67 16.02
C ARG A 46 7.41 -13.18 15.87
N SER A 47 7.44 -12.61 14.67
CA SER A 47 7.34 -11.16 14.58
C SER A 47 7.13 -10.60 13.18
N GLU A 48 5.96 -10.01 12.95
CA GLU A 48 5.69 -9.05 11.87
C GLU A 48 5.79 -7.63 12.48
N HIS A 49 6.28 -6.63 11.74
CA HIS A 49 6.87 -5.45 12.37
C HIS A 49 6.32 -4.12 11.81
N LEU A 50 5.80 -3.25 12.69
CA LEU A 50 5.67 -1.81 12.45
C LEU A 50 6.90 -1.11 13.01
N ILE A 51 7.50 -0.23 12.24
CA ILE A 51 8.85 0.27 12.54
C ILE A 51 8.90 1.78 12.77
N ASP A 52 9.41 2.20 13.94
CA ASP A 52 9.66 3.61 14.29
C ASP A 52 10.98 4.06 13.65
N LEU A 53 10.91 4.98 12.70
CA LEU A 53 12.10 5.45 12.00
C LEU A 53 12.68 6.73 12.66
N LYS A 54 13.35 6.59 13.80
CA LYS A 54 14.16 7.68 14.39
C LYS A 54 15.61 7.57 13.94
N THR A 55 16.17 8.63 13.34
CA THR A 55 17.59 8.70 12.97
C THR A 55 18.38 9.39 14.06
N LYS A 56 19.49 8.79 14.49
CA LYS A 56 20.65 9.53 15.05
C LYS A 56 21.80 9.40 14.04
N SER A 57 22.10 10.51 13.36
CA SER A 57 23.27 10.79 12.50
C SER A 57 23.28 10.34 11.02
N VAL A 58 23.94 11.17 10.20
CA VAL A 58 23.93 11.24 8.72
C VAL A 58 24.74 10.13 8.03
N ASN A 59 25.59 9.40 8.75
CA ASN A 59 26.51 8.40 8.16
C ASN A 59 26.36 6.98 8.72
N LYS A 60 25.28 6.69 9.46
CA LYS A 60 25.03 5.35 10.02
C LYS A 60 23.85 4.68 9.32
N PRO A 61 23.84 3.33 9.25
CA PRO A 61 22.69 2.63 8.72
C PRO A 61 21.43 2.92 9.56
N ILE A 62 20.29 3.09 8.88
CA ILE A 62 19.01 3.33 9.54
C ILE A 62 18.55 2.00 10.15
N ALA A 63 18.39 1.94 11.48
CA ALA A 63 17.95 0.74 12.19
C ALA A 63 16.45 0.81 12.51
N LEU A 64 15.74 -0.27 12.19
CA LEU A 64 14.29 -0.36 12.20
C LEU A 64 13.78 -1.34 13.27
N ASN A 65 13.27 -0.84 14.42
CA ASN A 65 12.80 -1.69 15.53
C ASN A 65 11.28 -1.91 15.55
N PRO A 66 10.82 -3.16 15.73
CA PRO A 66 9.39 -3.48 15.81
C PRO A 66 8.76 -3.14 17.15
N LYS A 67 7.52 -2.65 17.15
CA LYS A 67 6.82 -2.27 18.40
C LYS A 67 5.47 -2.92 18.69
N PHE A 68 4.88 -3.71 17.77
CA PHE A 68 3.49 -4.17 17.94
C PHE A 68 3.31 -5.66 17.64
N HIS A 69 2.31 -6.25 18.28
CA HIS A 69 1.92 -7.65 18.11
C HIS A 69 0.66 -7.75 17.23
N LEU A 70 0.56 -8.82 16.45
CA LEU A 70 -0.57 -9.10 15.57
C LEU A 70 -1.60 -10.05 16.19
N PRO A 71 -2.82 -10.12 15.61
CA PRO A 71 -3.89 -10.99 16.11
C PRO A 71 -3.40 -12.42 16.34
N PRO A 72 -3.69 -13.02 17.52
CA PRO A 72 -3.41 -14.44 17.72
C PRO A 72 -4.21 -15.27 16.71
N LEU A 73 -3.51 -16.16 16.02
CA LEU A 73 -4.13 -17.14 15.13
C LEU A 73 -4.70 -18.27 15.99
N ASP A 74 -6.02 -18.45 16.00
CA ASP A 74 -6.72 -19.46 16.82
C ASP A 74 -5.98 -20.82 16.83
N ASN A 75 -5.73 -21.36 18.04
CA ASN A 75 -5.08 -22.65 18.28
C ASN A 75 -6.00 -23.82 17.88
N LEU A 76 -6.09 -24.12 16.60
CA LEU A 76 -6.56 -25.43 16.14
C LEU A 76 -5.34 -26.29 15.83
N GLY A 77 -5.23 -27.38 16.59
CA GLY A 77 -4.07 -28.25 16.67
C GLY A 77 -3.69 -28.95 15.37
N VAL A 78 -2.50 -29.54 15.45
CA VAL A 78 -1.83 -30.41 14.46
C VAL A 78 -1.04 -29.68 13.37
N GLY A 79 0.29 -29.81 13.46
CA GLY A 79 1.23 -29.64 12.35
C GLY A 79 1.93 -28.27 12.27
N PHE A 80 3.26 -28.31 12.22
CA PHE A 80 4.20 -27.18 12.08
C PHE A 80 4.10 -26.44 10.72
N VAL A 81 2.90 -26.14 10.22
CA VAL A 81 2.74 -25.28 9.04
C VAL A 81 2.79 -23.82 9.50
N LYS A 82 3.95 -23.20 9.32
CA LYS A 82 4.24 -21.77 9.55
C LYS A 82 3.09 -20.89 8.99
N ARG A 83 2.28 -20.32 9.91
CA ARG A 83 1.09 -19.51 9.58
C ARG A 83 1.54 -18.07 9.33
N THR A 84 1.35 -17.56 8.12
CA THR A 84 1.74 -16.20 7.69
C THR A 84 0.48 -15.39 7.43
N LEU A 85 0.41 -14.15 7.94
CA LEU A 85 -0.59 -13.18 7.50
C LEU A 85 -0.05 -12.47 6.25
N ARG A 86 -0.91 -12.17 5.28
CA ARG A 86 -0.58 -11.37 4.10
C ARG A 86 -1.25 -10.01 4.23
N LEU A 87 -0.52 -8.93 3.99
CA LEU A 87 -1.11 -7.60 3.88
C LEU A 87 -1.99 -7.52 2.63
N ILE A 88 -3.21 -7.02 2.82
CA ILE A 88 -4.14 -6.73 1.71
C ILE A 88 -4.44 -5.23 1.59
N GLY A 89 -3.89 -4.42 2.49
CA GLY A 89 -4.02 -2.96 2.47
C GLY A 89 -3.68 -2.33 3.80
N SER A 90 -3.23 -1.07 3.76
CA SER A 90 -3.10 -0.21 4.92
C SER A 90 -3.68 1.15 4.60
N CYS A 91 -4.54 1.67 5.47
CA CYS A 91 -5.18 2.96 5.28
C CYS A 91 -5.65 3.50 6.63
N ASN A 92 -5.56 4.83 6.79
CA ASN A 92 -6.04 5.56 7.97
C ASN A 92 -5.69 4.91 9.32
N GLY A 93 -4.44 4.50 9.53
CA GLY A 93 -4.01 3.87 10.79
C GLY A 93 -4.49 2.42 11.00
N PHE A 94 -5.14 1.81 10.02
CA PHE A 94 -5.55 0.41 10.06
C PHE A 94 -4.80 -0.42 9.02
N ILE A 95 -4.69 -1.71 9.31
CA ILE A 95 -4.07 -2.71 8.45
C ILE A 95 -5.05 -3.84 8.21
N GLY A 96 -5.29 -4.15 6.93
CA GLY A 96 -6.01 -5.33 6.49
C GLY A 96 -5.05 -6.51 6.29
N LEU A 97 -5.34 -7.63 6.94
CA LEU A 97 -4.52 -8.84 6.93
C LEU A 97 -5.36 -10.04 6.51
N LEU A 98 -4.82 -10.87 5.62
CA LEU A 98 -5.42 -12.11 5.15
C LEU A 98 -4.61 -13.30 5.66
N SER A 99 -5.26 -14.23 6.34
CA SER A 99 -4.66 -15.50 6.74
C SER A 99 -4.79 -16.57 5.67
N LYS A 100 -3.91 -17.58 5.72
CA LYS A 100 -3.94 -18.76 4.83
C LYS A 100 -5.27 -19.53 4.86
N ASN A 101 -6.02 -19.49 5.96
CA ASN A 101 -7.33 -20.15 6.08
C ASN A 101 -8.49 -19.29 5.57
N HIS A 102 -8.20 -18.25 4.76
CA HIS A 102 -9.19 -17.29 4.26
C HIS A 102 -9.97 -16.62 5.40
N SER A 103 -9.29 -16.08 6.38
CA SER A 103 -9.88 -15.11 7.33
C SER A 103 -9.27 -13.75 7.08
N VAL A 104 -10.11 -12.71 7.04
CA VAL A 104 -9.66 -11.33 6.94
C VAL A 104 -9.71 -10.70 8.33
N TYR A 105 -8.64 -10.02 8.69
CA TYR A 105 -8.49 -9.28 9.93
C TYR A 105 -8.29 -7.81 9.59
N VAL A 106 -8.97 -6.93 10.31
CA VAL A 106 -8.68 -5.50 10.31
C VAL A 106 -8.07 -5.19 11.66
N SER A 107 -6.86 -4.63 11.66
CA SER A 107 -6.07 -4.41 12.87
C SER A 107 -5.73 -2.94 13.00
N ASN A 108 -5.85 -2.41 14.22
CA ASN A 108 -5.10 -1.24 14.62
C ASN A 108 -3.86 -1.71 15.42
N PRO A 109 -2.67 -1.72 14.80
CA PRO A 109 -1.47 -2.15 15.47
C PRO A 109 -1.10 -1.26 16.66
N LEU A 110 -1.42 0.04 16.65
CA LEU A 110 -1.00 1.00 17.69
C LEU A 110 -1.56 0.66 19.07
N VAL A 111 -2.81 0.22 19.10
CA VAL A 111 -3.52 -0.15 20.34
C VAL A 111 -3.63 -1.68 20.49
N GLY A 112 -3.10 -2.44 19.52
CA GLY A 112 -3.20 -3.90 19.49
C GLY A 112 -4.63 -4.41 19.35
N GLU A 113 -5.53 -3.63 18.75
CA GLU A 113 -6.91 -4.03 18.54
C GLU A 113 -7.07 -4.71 17.18
N TYR A 114 -7.97 -5.68 17.10
CA TYR A 114 -8.33 -6.28 15.83
C TYR A 114 -9.76 -6.78 15.77
N PHE A 115 -10.23 -6.90 14.53
CA PHE A 115 -11.54 -7.42 14.17
C PHE A 115 -11.38 -8.50 13.10
N LYS A 116 -11.99 -9.67 13.34
CA LYS A 116 -12.03 -10.77 12.37
C LYS A 116 -13.33 -10.68 11.57
N VAL A 117 -13.19 -10.44 10.28
CA VAL A 117 -14.31 -10.27 9.35
C VAL A 117 -14.91 -11.63 9.04
N LYS A 118 -16.25 -11.73 9.11
CA LYS A 118 -16.97 -12.93 8.71
C LYS A 118 -16.97 -13.02 7.18
N LEU A 119 -16.19 -13.96 6.64
CA LEU A 119 -16.19 -14.23 5.21
C LEU A 119 -17.29 -15.23 4.83
N PRO A 120 -17.96 -15.06 3.68
CA PRO A 120 -18.84 -16.06 3.12
C PRO A 120 -18.10 -17.38 2.89
N LYS A 121 -18.82 -18.50 2.98
CA LYS A 121 -18.25 -19.81 2.60
C LYS A 121 -17.77 -19.75 1.14
N ARG A 122 -16.63 -20.39 0.86
CA ARG A 122 -16.12 -20.48 -0.51
C ARG A 122 -17.13 -21.19 -1.40
N GLU A 123 -17.59 -20.49 -2.42
CA GLU A 123 -18.58 -21.01 -3.37
C GLU A 123 -17.95 -22.02 -4.34
N LYS A 124 -18.76 -22.96 -4.84
CA LYS A 124 -18.34 -23.89 -5.89
C LYS A 124 -18.04 -23.12 -7.19
N GLY A 125 -17.00 -23.50 -7.91
CA GLY A 125 -16.59 -22.87 -9.18
C GLY A 125 -15.72 -21.61 -9.04
N VAL A 126 -15.41 -21.18 -7.81
CA VAL A 126 -14.46 -20.07 -7.55
C VAL A 126 -13.03 -20.58 -7.65
N LEU A 127 -12.30 -20.12 -8.67
CA LEU A 127 -10.89 -20.44 -8.89
C LEU A 127 -10.01 -19.75 -7.85
N GLN A 128 -10.22 -18.44 -7.67
CA GLN A 128 -9.37 -17.59 -6.84
C GLN A 128 -10.17 -16.41 -6.31
N ILE A 129 -9.78 -15.94 -5.13
CA ILE A 129 -10.30 -14.71 -4.54
C ILE A 129 -9.10 -13.84 -4.17
N ILE A 130 -9.12 -12.58 -4.59
CA ILE A 130 -8.12 -11.58 -4.23
C ILE A 130 -8.78 -10.56 -3.32
N TYR A 131 -8.12 -10.22 -2.23
CA TYR A 131 -8.63 -9.25 -1.27
C TYR A 131 -7.87 -7.94 -1.35
N GLY A 132 -8.58 -6.85 -1.07
CA GLY A 132 -8.03 -5.51 -0.89
C GLY A 132 -8.66 -4.86 0.34
N PHE A 133 -7.96 -3.93 0.95
CA PHE A 133 -8.46 -3.14 2.08
C PHE A 133 -8.23 -1.65 1.82
N CYS A 134 -9.28 -0.85 1.99
CA CYS A 134 -9.21 0.59 1.76
C CYS A 134 -10.13 1.36 2.73
N PHE A 135 -9.96 2.69 2.74
CA PHE A 135 -10.71 3.63 3.57
C PHE A 135 -11.14 4.79 2.68
N SER A 136 -12.39 5.22 2.79
CA SER A 136 -12.84 6.47 2.16
C SER A 136 -12.71 7.59 3.17
N GLU A 137 -11.91 8.61 2.85
CA GLU A 137 -11.83 9.82 3.67
C GLU A 137 -13.14 10.60 3.65
N VAL A 138 -13.85 10.59 2.52
CA VAL A 138 -15.16 11.26 2.36
C VAL A 138 -16.23 10.69 3.30
N SER A 139 -16.38 9.36 3.37
CA SER A 139 -17.42 8.74 4.20
C SER A 139 -16.95 8.30 5.59
N GLY A 140 -15.65 8.31 5.85
CA GLY A 140 -15.06 7.84 7.11
C GLY A 140 -15.15 6.32 7.30
N GLN A 141 -15.37 5.56 6.22
CA GLN A 141 -15.65 4.12 6.30
C GLN A 141 -14.50 3.26 5.78
N CYS A 142 -14.23 2.18 6.51
CA CYS A 142 -13.36 1.10 6.06
C CYS A 142 -14.12 0.13 5.15
N LYS A 143 -13.51 -0.22 4.01
CA LYS A 143 -14.07 -1.16 3.04
C LYS A 143 -13.08 -2.30 2.78
N ILE A 144 -13.64 -3.49 2.59
CA ILE A 144 -12.91 -4.68 2.14
C ILE A 144 -13.41 -5.00 0.75
N LEU A 145 -12.48 -5.18 -0.17
CA LEU A 145 -12.74 -5.60 -1.54
C LEU A 145 -12.44 -7.09 -1.64
N ARG A 146 -13.26 -7.81 -2.39
CA ARG A 146 -12.89 -9.14 -2.88
C ARG A 146 -13.19 -9.26 -4.37
N LEU A 147 -12.17 -9.60 -5.15
CA LEU A 147 -12.30 -9.92 -6.56
C LEU A 147 -12.40 -11.44 -6.70
N ILE A 148 -13.53 -11.91 -7.23
CA ILE A 148 -13.85 -13.33 -7.36
C ILE A 148 -13.63 -13.74 -8.81
N ILE A 149 -12.78 -14.74 -9.03
CA ILE A 149 -12.53 -15.30 -10.36
C ILE A 149 -13.25 -16.62 -10.50
N ARG A 150 -14.05 -16.72 -11.55
CA ARG A 150 -14.78 -17.95 -11.91
C ARG A 150 -14.38 -18.42 -13.32
N LYS A 151 -14.36 -19.74 -13.51
CA LYS A 151 -14.35 -20.34 -14.85
C LYS A 151 -15.77 -20.81 -15.15
N PHE A 152 -16.36 -20.31 -16.23
CA PHE A 152 -17.62 -20.85 -16.71
C PHE A 152 -17.35 -22.13 -17.51
N GLN A 153 -18.08 -23.20 -17.20
CA GLN A 153 -17.97 -24.45 -17.95
C GLN A 153 -18.36 -24.20 -19.42
N GLY A 154 -17.49 -24.59 -20.35
CA GLY A 154 -17.70 -24.41 -21.79
C GLY A 154 -17.11 -23.12 -22.40
N HIS A 155 -16.50 -22.24 -21.60
CA HIS A 155 -15.80 -21.05 -22.09
C HIS A 155 -14.37 -20.98 -21.53
N ASP A 156 -13.42 -20.55 -22.36
CA ASP A 156 -12.02 -20.32 -21.94
C ASP A 156 -11.84 -18.98 -21.21
N HIS A 157 -12.87 -18.12 -21.19
CA HIS A 157 -12.81 -16.80 -20.57
C HIS A 157 -13.05 -16.87 -19.05
N LYS A 158 -12.13 -16.28 -18.29
CA LYS A 158 -12.29 -16.04 -16.85
C LYS A 158 -13.17 -14.80 -16.66
N VAL A 159 -14.11 -14.86 -15.72
CA VAL A 159 -14.88 -13.68 -15.30
C VAL A 159 -14.42 -13.28 -13.91
N SER A 160 -14.12 -11.99 -13.73
CA SER A 160 -13.72 -11.37 -12.48
C SER A 160 -14.78 -10.39 -12.01
N GLU A 161 -15.43 -10.73 -10.90
CA GLU A 161 -16.48 -9.92 -10.27
C GLU A 161 -15.93 -9.28 -8.99
N LEU A 162 -16.13 -7.98 -8.85
CA LEU A 162 -15.72 -7.24 -7.68
C LEU A 162 -16.88 -7.14 -6.71
N GLU A 163 -16.61 -7.47 -5.45
CA GLU A 163 -17.54 -7.24 -4.36
C GLU A 163 -16.91 -6.41 -3.25
N VAL A 164 -17.75 -5.63 -2.59
CA VAL A 164 -17.36 -4.70 -1.53
C VAL A 164 -18.14 -5.04 -0.25
N TYR A 165 -17.44 -4.92 0.88
CA TYR A 165 -18.00 -4.99 2.21
C TYR A 165 -17.56 -3.78 3.03
N THR A 166 -18.50 -2.93 3.38
CA THR A 166 -18.30 -1.74 4.22
C THR A 166 -18.49 -2.13 5.68
N ILE A 167 -17.42 -2.05 6.47
CA ILE A 167 -17.43 -2.51 7.86
C ILE A 167 -18.35 -1.59 8.69
N GLY A 168 -19.16 -2.20 9.56
CA GLY A 168 -20.12 -1.45 10.40
C GLY A 168 -21.40 -1.03 9.69
N VAL A 169 -21.48 -1.17 8.37
CA VAL A 169 -22.60 -0.69 7.55
C VAL A 169 -23.28 -1.84 6.81
N ASP A 170 -22.49 -2.63 6.09
CA ASP A 170 -23.02 -3.69 5.25
C ASP A 170 -23.33 -4.96 6.09
N ALA A 171 -24.54 -5.49 5.92
CA ALA A 171 -24.91 -6.80 6.47
C ALA A 171 -24.39 -7.96 5.60
N LYS A 172 -24.14 -7.71 4.31
CA LYS A 172 -23.67 -8.69 3.32
C LYS A 172 -22.78 -8.02 2.27
N TRP A 173 -21.99 -8.82 1.57
CA TRP A 173 -21.19 -8.36 0.43
C TRP A 173 -22.08 -7.84 -0.69
N ARG A 174 -21.68 -6.73 -1.30
CA ARG A 174 -22.37 -6.11 -2.44
C ARG A 174 -21.53 -6.29 -3.70
N ASN A 175 -22.13 -6.81 -4.76
CA ASN A 175 -21.49 -6.90 -6.06
C ASN A 175 -21.53 -5.55 -6.74
N VAL A 176 -20.36 -5.06 -7.18
CA VAL A 176 -20.20 -3.75 -7.84
C VAL A 176 -19.83 -3.90 -9.32
N GLY A 177 -20.02 -5.10 -9.88
CA GLY A 177 -19.83 -5.40 -11.30
C GLY A 177 -18.51 -6.12 -11.61
N LYS A 178 -18.17 -6.14 -12.90
CA LYS A 178 -16.93 -6.75 -13.39
C LYS A 178 -15.76 -5.80 -13.22
N ALA A 179 -14.59 -6.34 -12.91
CA ALA A 179 -13.35 -5.57 -12.83
C ALA A 179 -12.18 -6.36 -13.44
N PRO A 180 -11.21 -5.70 -14.09
CA PRO A 180 -10.06 -6.39 -14.67
C PRO A 180 -9.24 -7.15 -13.62
N TYR A 181 -8.67 -8.28 -14.04
CA TYR A 181 -7.89 -9.13 -13.14
C TYR A 181 -6.56 -8.45 -12.81
N PRO A 182 -6.20 -8.28 -11.53
CA PRO A 182 -4.96 -7.62 -11.17
C PRO A 182 -3.77 -8.52 -11.47
N LEU A 183 -2.82 -7.92 -12.18
CA LEU A 183 -1.48 -8.44 -12.37
C LEU A 183 -0.85 -8.81 -11.02
N TRP A 184 -0.08 -9.91 -11.01
CA TRP A 184 0.48 -10.55 -9.80
C TRP A 184 -0.54 -11.06 -8.77
N GLY A 185 -1.83 -11.06 -9.08
CA GLY A 185 -2.86 -11.56 -8.15
C GLY A 185 -2.93 -10.74 -6.86
N SER A 186 -2.74 -9.41 -6.96
CA SER A 186 -2.84 -8.48 -5.84
C SER A 186 -3.52 -7.19 -6.28
N LEU A 187 -4.59 -6.80 -5.58
CA LEU A 187 -5.01 -5.40 -5.62
C LEU A 187 -3.86 -4.60 -4.98
N SER A 188 -3.30 -3.64 -5.72
CA SER A 188 -2.14 -2.90 -5.22
C SER A 188 -2.57 -1.94 -4.11
N ASN A 189 -1.72 -1.72 -3.10
CA ASN A 189 -2.03 -0.81 -1.98
C ASN A 189 -1.85 0.67 -2.35
N VAL A 190 -1.95 1.01 -3.64
CA VAL A 190 -1.68 2.34 -4.17
C VAL A 190 -2.97 3.14 -4.22
N ASN A 191 -3.21 3.92 -3.16
CA ASN A 191 -4.35 4.81 -3.04
C ASN A 191 -3.97 6.27 -3.30
N VAL A 192 -4.48 6.87 -4.37
CA VAL A 192 -4.34 8.29 -4.72
C VAL A 192 -5.73 8.87 -4.90
N ASN A 193 -6.03 10.00 -4.26
CA ASN A 193 -7.33 10.68 -4.34
C ASN A 193 -8.53 9.75 -4.07
N ASP A 194 -8.52 9.05 -2.93
CA ASP A 194 -9.59 8.10 -2.54
C ASP A 194 -9.87 7.04 -3.62
N THR A 195 -8.84 6.67 -4.39
CA THR A 195 -8.95 5.75 -5.51
C THR A 195 -7.82 4.72 -5.44
N LEU A 196 -8.19 3.44 -5.42
CA LEU A 196 -7.25 2.31 -5.42
C LEU A 196 -6.85 1.98 -6.85
N HIS A 197 -5.58 1.68 -7.09
CA HIS A 197 -5.06 1.37 -8.43
C HIS A 197 -4.49 -0.04 -8.50
N TRP A 198 -4.48 -0.66 -9.68
CA TRP A 198 -3.72 -1.87 -9.97
C TRP A 198 -3.39 -1.95 -11.46
N LEU A 199 -2.43 -2.81 -11.81
CA LEU A 199 -2.15 -3.14 -13.20
C LEU A 199 -3.00 -4.34 -13.61
N ASP A 200 -3.54 -4.29 -14.82
CA ASP A 200 -4.32 -5.37 -15.44
C ASP A 200 -3.37 -6.49 -15.94
N ASP A 201 -3.77 -7.75 -15.76
CA ASP A 201 -3.07 -8.95 -16.25
C ASP A 201 -3.42 -9.28 -17.71
N GLU A 202 -4.40 -8.60 -18.30
CA GLU A 202 -4.81 -8.82 -19.67
C GLU A 202 -3.87 -8.13 -20.68
N ASP A 203 -3.41 -8.89 -21.68
CA ASP A 203 -2.57 -8.40 -22.79
C ASP A 203 -1.29 -7.67 -22.31
N THR A 204 -0.58 -8.22 -21.33
CA THR A 204 0.60 -7.59 -20.69
C THR A 204 1.72 -7.18 -21.65
N GLU A 205 1.72 -7.72 -22.87
CA GLU A 205 2.69 -7.41 -23.93
C GLU A 205 2.40 -6.09 -24.67
N LYS A 206 1.15 -5.59 -24.64
CA LYS A 206 0.73 -4.37 -25.38
C LYS A 206 0.99 -3.07 -24.62
N GLY A 207 1.69 -3.14 -23.49
CA GLY A 207 2.00 -2.00 -22.63
C GLY A 207 1.14 -1.92 -21.38
N ALA A 208 1.40 -0.89 -20.56
CA ALA A 208 0.77 -0.74 -19.25
C ALA A 208 -0.73 -0.47 -19.36
N ARG A 209 -1.53 -1.28 -18.65
CA ARG A 209 -2.97 -1.06 -18.46
C ARG A 209 -3.24 -0.84 -16.99
N ILE A 210 -3.56 0.40 -16.63
CA ILE A 210 -3.82 0.80 -15.25
C ILE A 210 -5.33 0.85 -15.03
N CYS A 211 -5.79 0.17 -13.99
CA CYS A 211 -7.16 0.21 -13.53
C CYS A 211 -7.25 0.95 -12.19
N SER A 212 -8.39 1.56 -11.98
CA SER A 212 -8.72 2.28 -10.76
C SER A 212 -10.07 1.83 -10.21
N PHE A 213 -10.22 1.89 -8.90
CA PHE A 213 -11.48 1.74 -8.18
C PHE A 213 -11.66 2.96 -7.27
N ASN A 214 -12.64 3.80 -7.58
CA ASN A 214 -12.99 4.93 -6.72
C ASN A 214 -13.67 4.40 -5.46
N ILE A 215 -13.09 4.68 -4.29
CA ILE A 215 -13.55 4.08 -3.03
C ILE A 215 -14.92 4.66 -2.63
N THR A 216 -15.19 5.92 -2.98
CA THR A 216 -16.45 6.60 -2.64
C THR A 216 -17.59 6.19 -3.55
N THR A 217 -17.39 6.26 -4.88
CA THR A 217 -18.44 5.93 -5.87
C THR A 217 -18.52 4.44 -6.18
N GLU A 218 -17.51 3.67 -5.80
CA GLU A 218 -17.38 2.23 -6.06
C GLU A 218 -17.33 1.86 -7.55
N GLU A 219 -16.90 2.81 -8.38
CA GLU A 219 -16.77 2.62 -9.82
C GLU A 219 -15.36 2.18 -10.21
N VAL A 220 -15.28 1.23 -11.14
CA VAL A 220 -14.01 0.79 -11.75
C VAL A 220 -13.81 1.52 -13.07
N LYS A 221 -12.66 2.17 -13.24
CA LYS A 221 -12.33 2.94 -14.46
C LYS A 221 -10.89 2.69 -14.93
N PRO A 222 -10.61 2.72 -16.23
CA PRO A 222 -9.24 2.76 -16.72
C PRO A 222 -8.59 4.11 -16.41
N VAL A 223 -7.27 4.09 -16.24
CA VAL A 223 -6.43 5.29 -16.07
C VAL A 223 -5.39 5.33 -17.20
N PRO A 224 -5.15 6.48 -17.84
CA PRO A 224 -4.18 6.55 -18.92
C PRO A 224 -2.77 6.23 -18.44
N ALA A 225 -2.10 5.35 -19.19
CA ALA A 225 -0.67 5.06 -19.02
C ALA A 225 0.21 6.19 -19.57
N PRO A 226 1.50 6.23 -19.21
CA PRO A 226 2.44 7.20 -19.77
C PRO A 226 2.55 7.10 -21.30
N PRO A 227 2.44 8.22 -22.04
CA PRO A 227 2.61 8.22 -23.48
C PRO A 227 3.98 7.66 -23.90
N GLY A 228 3.99 6.74 -24.87
CA GLY A 228 5.21 6.15 -25.40
C GLY A 228 5.86 5.07 -24.51
N LEU A 229 5.23 4.69 -23.38
CA LEU A 229 5.67 3.55 -22.59
C LEU A 229 5.43 2.24 -23.35
N LYS A 230 6.50 1.55 -23.70
CA LYS A 230 6.47 0.26 -24.41
C LYS A 230 6.80 -0.94 -23.52
N THR A 231 7.15 -0.68 -22.26
CA THR A 231 7.54 -1.72 -21.32
C THR A 231 6.32 -2.61 -21.00
N PRO A 232 6.46 -3.94 -21.10
CA PRO A 232 5.41 -4.87 -20.72
C PRO A 232 4.96 -4.68 -19.26
N SER A 233 3.66 -4.82 -18.98
CA SER A 233 3.09 -4.62 -17.64
C SER A 233 3.76 -5.46 -16.55
N VAL A 234 4.23 -6.67 -16.90
CA VAL A 234 4.93 -7.60 -15.98
C VAL A 234 6.26 -7.05 -15.44
N LEU A 235 6.85 -6.04 -16.09
CA LEU A 235 8.09 -5.38 -15.69
C LEU A 235 7.85 -4.01 -15.04
N LEU A 236 6.59 -3.65 -14.80
CA LEU A 236 6.20 -2.39 -14.20
C LEU A 236 5.74 -2.61 -12.77
N MET A 237 5.80 -1.61 -11.91
CA MET A 237 5.24 -1.66 -10.56
C MET A 237 4.55 -0.33 -10.26
N LEU A 238 3.32 -0.38 -9.74
CA LEU A 238 2.65 0.83 -9.25
C LEU A 238 3.17 1.22 -7.87
N ALA A 239 3.29 2.52 -7.65
CA ALA A 239 3.64 3.11 -6.37
C ALA A 239 2.86 4.40 -6.12
N LYS A 240 2.74 4.77 -4.84
CA LYS A 240 2.34 6.11 -4.43
C LYS A 240 3.56 6.82 -3.87
N LEU A 241 4.00 7.89 -4.52
CA LEU A 241 5.08 8.74 -4.03
C LEU A 241 4.51 10.14 -3.80
N GLY A 242 4.50 10.58 -2.55
CA GLY A 242 3.76 11.79 -2.15
C GLY A 242 2.27 11.62 -2.44
N ASN A 243 1.70 12.54 -3.23
CA ASN A 243 0.31 12.49 -3.71
C ASN A 243 0.20 12.07 -5.18
N CYS A 244 1.28 11.60 -5.80
CA CYS A 244 1.29 11.22 -7.21
C CYS A 244 1.16 9.71 -7.39
N LEU A 245 0.35 9.31 -8.37
CA LEU A 245 0.38 7.95 -8.90
C LEU A 245 1.67 7.78 -9.70
N CYS A 246 2.45 6.76 -9.38
CA CYS A 246 3.73 6.50 -10.02
C CYS A 246 3.79 5.10 -10.60
N LEU A 247 4.54 4.97 -11.69
CA LEU A 247 4.82 3.70 -12.36
C LEU A 247 6.32 3.53 -12.46
N SER A 248 6.84 2.50 -11.80
CA SER A 248 8.26 2.16 -11.78
C SER A 248 8.55 1.11 -12.84
N ASP A 249 9.50 1.40 -13.73
CA ASP A 249 10.01 0.45 -14.72
C ASP A 249 11.30 -0.20 -14.19
N ILE A 250 11.23 -1.52 -13.98
CA ILE A 250 12.31 -2.36 -13.46
C ILE A 250 12.86 -3.32 -14.53
N SER A 251 12.67 -2.99 -15.81
CA SER A 251 13.20 -3.78 -16.93
C SER A 251 14.72 -3.69 -17.07
N TYR A 252 15.34 -2.64 -16.53
CA TYR A 252 16.78 -2.39 -16.62
C TYR A 252 17.52 -2.71 -15.33
N GLU A 253 18.78 -3.15 -15.45
CA GLU A 253 19.63 -3.44 -14.29
C GLU A 253 20.40 -2.21 -13.79
N GLN A 254 20.74 -1.30 -14.70
CA GLN A 254 21.60 -0.15 -14.39
C GLN A 254 20.82 1.05 -13.84
N HIS A 255 19.50 1.05 -14.00
CA HIS A 255 18.65 2.17 -13.58
C HIS A 255 17.21 1.72 -13.34
N VAL A 256 16.47 2.57 -12.64
CA VAL A 256 15.01 2.51 -12.56
C VAL A 256 14.46 3.81 -13.10
N ASP A 257 13.50 3.70 -14.03
CA ASP A 257 12.72 4.82 -14.52
C ASP A 257 11.44 4.92 -13.67
N ILE A 258 11.19 6.08 -13.08
CA ILE A 258 9.96 6.39 -12.34
C ILE A 258 9.15 7.38 -13.17
N TRP A 259 7.97 6.93 -13.60
CA TRP A 259 6.98 7.80 -14.21
C TRP A 259 6.07 8.38 -13.13
N TRP A 260 5.82 9.68 -13.18
CA TRP A 260 5.00 10.44 -12.23
C TRP A 260 3.82 11.05 -12.96
N MET A 261 2.60 10.70 -12.57
CA MET A 261 1.39 11.38 -13.04
C MET A 261 1.26 12.69 -12.26
N ARG A 262 1.67 13.80 -12.88
CA ARG A 262 1.67 15.12 -12.23
C ARG A 262 0.26 15.66 -12.04
N GLU A 263 -0.63 15.36 -12.97
CA GLU A 263 -2.05 15.66 -12.90
C GLU A 263 -2.85 14.37 -13.04
N TYR A 264 -3.65 14.08 -12.01
CA TYR A 264 -4.34 12.80 -11.93
C TYR A 264 -5.32 12.60 -13.09
N GLY A 265 -5.18 11.50 -13.82
CA GLY A 265 -6.04 11.15 -14.95
C GLY A 265 -5.68 11.83 -16.28
N VAL A 266 -4.65 12.67 -16.32
CA VAL A 266 -4.20 13.34 -17.57
C VAL A 266 -2.97 12.63 -18.13
N ALA A 267 -3.09 12.09 -19.34
CA ALA A 267 -2.05 11.29 -19.98
C ALA A 267 -0.78 12.11 -20.28
N GLU A 268 -0.93 13.35 -20.69
CA GLU A 268 0.18 14.24 -21.05
C GLU A 268 0.95 14.74 -19.83
N SER A 269 0.40 14.55 -18.63
CA SER A 269 1.02 14.98 -17.37
C SER A 269 2.10 14.01 -16.85
N TRP A 270 2.24 12.85 -17.47
CA TRP A 270 3.25 11.88 -17.08
C TRP A 270 4.65 12.42 -17.36
N THR A 271 5.46 12.54 -16.31
CA THR A 271 6.89 12.92 -16.39
C THR A 271 7.77 11.77 -15.94
N LYS A 272 9.01 11.72 -16.40
CA LYS A 272 9.92 10.60 -16.10
C LYS A 272 11.20 11.06 -15.41
N ASP A 273 11.52 10.44 -14.29
CA ASP A 273 12.82 10.53 -13.63
C ASP A 273 13.58 9.22 -13.78
N ARG A 274 14.90 9.32 -13.97
CA ARG A 274 15.80 8.15 -14.05
C ARG A 274 16.75 8.14 -12.87
N ILE A 275 16.78 7.03 -12.15
CA ILE A 275 17.67 6.79 -11.02
C ILE A 275 18.69 5.73 -11.42
N LEU A 276 19.97 6.10 -11.49
CA LEU A 276 21.07 5.18 -11.74
C LEU A 276 21.36 4.35 -10.49
N MET A 277 21.63 3.05 -10.68
CA MET A 277 21.87 2.07 -9.60
C MET A 277 23.35 1.86 -9.26
N ASP A 278 24.23 2.70 -9.81
CA ASP A 278 25.69 2.64 -9.67
C ASP A 278 26.20 2.92 -8.24
N SER A 279 25.45 3.68 -7.45
CA SER A 279 25.80 4.01 -6.06
C SER A 279 25.21 3.06 -5.01
N ILE A 280 24.61 1.94 -5.43
CA ILE A 280 24.15 0.91 -4.50
C ILE A 280 25.36 0.27 -3.80
N PRO A 281 25.36 0.14 -2.46
CA PRO A 281 26.43 -0.53 -1.73
C PRO A 281 26.71 -1.94 -2.27
N CYS A 282 27.99 -2.27 -2.52
CA CYS A 282 28.41 -3.52 -3.15
C CYS A 282 28.03 -4.79 -2.36
N ASP A 283 27.71 -4.66 -1.06
CA ASP A 283 27.25 -5.76 -0.22
C ASP A 283 25.76 -6.10 -0.42
N ILE A 284 25.08 -5.45 -1.37
CA ILE A 284 23.68 -5.68 -1.72
C ILE A 284 23.57 -6.34 -3.11
N CYS A 285 23.25 -7.63 -3.14
CA CYS A 285 23.19 -8.43 -4.38
C CYS A 285 21.82 -8.39 -5.09
N ASP A 286 21.19 -7.22 -5.23
CA ASP A 286 19.92 -7.05 -5.95
C ASP A 286 20.01 -5.90 -6.95
N THR A 287 19.44 -6.09 -8.14
CA THR A 287 19.52 -5.15 -9.27
C THR A 287 18.20 -4.44 -9.54
N LYS A 288 17.11 -4.86 -8.88
CA LYS A 288 15.77 -4.32 -9.12
C LYS A 288 15.16 -3.78 -7.84
N TYR A 289 14.82 -2.50 -7.85
CA TYR A 289 14.25 -1.79 -6.72
C TYR A 289 12.93 -1.15 -7.08
N ILE A 290 12.01 -1.17 -6.12
CA ILE A 290 10.65 -0.65 -6.25
C ILE A 290 10.51 0.51 -5.26
N PRO A 291 10.28 1.74 -5.75
CA PRO A 291 9.95 2.88 -4.92
C PRO A 291 8.72 2.59 -4.07
N THR A 292 8.83 2.82 -2.76
CA THR A 292 7.75 2.49 -1.81
C THR A 292 7.17 3.74 -1.17
N ILE A 293 8.02 4.65 -0.68
CA ILE A 293 7.59 5.92 -0.07
C ILE A 293 8.60 7.04 -0.33
N ILE A 294 8.11 8.27 -0.38
CA ILE A 294 8.94 9.45 -0.11
C ILE A 294 9.04 9.59 1.42
N TRP A 295 10.26 9.75 1.89
CA TRP A 295 10.70 9.78 3.27
C TRP A 295 11.48 11.09 3.52
N LYS A 296 11.75 11.41 4.79
CA LYS A 296 12.47 12.60 5.29
C LYS A 296 13.38 13.30 4.27
N ASP A 297 13.29 14.62 4.22
CA ASP A 297 14.10 15.50 3.36
C ASP A 297 14.00 15.20 1.85
N GLY A 298 12.98 14.44 1.44
CA GLY A 298 12.70 14.09 0.05
C GLY A 298 13.41 12.83 -0.43
N GLU A 299 13.97 12.02 0.46
CA GLU A 299 14.56 10.74 0.10
C GLU A 299 13.50 9.71 -0.31
N ILE A 300 13.88 8.76 -1.16
CA ILE A 300 12.97 7.71 -1.64
C ILE A 300 13.39 6.40 -1.02
N LEU A 301 12.51 5.82 -0.20
CA LEU A 301 12.72 4.48 0.32
C LEU A 301 12.30 3.46 -0.74
N MET A 302 13.20 2.54 -1.05
CA MET A 302 12.99 1.53 -2.07
C MET A 302 13.27 0.13 -1.53
N ARG A 303 12.35 -0.80 -1.78
CA ARG A 303 12.56 -2.21 -1.49
C ARG A 303 13.10 -2.92 -2.70
N SER A 304 13.94 -3.94 -2.51
CA SER A 304 14.30 -4.80 -3.61
C SER A 304 13.08 -5.58 -4.10
N HIS A 305 13.05 -5.97 -5.38
CA HIS A 305 11.94 -6.71 -5.97
C HIS A 305 11.65 -8.00 -5.19
N ARG A 306 12.71 -8.69 -4.74
CA ARG A 306 12.62 -9.91 -3.91
C ARG A 306 12.25 -9.64 -2.44
N GLY A 307 12.17 -8.37 -2.02
CA GLY A 307 11.87 -7.96 -0.66
C GLY A 307 13.02 -8.12 0.34
N THR A 308 14.18 -8.61 -0.10
CA THR A 308 15.29 -8.98 0.79
C THR A 308 16.09 -7.79 1.32
N HIS A 309 16.03 -6.65 0.63
CA HIS A 309 16.79 -5.45 0.99
C HIS A 309 15.91 -4.21 0.93
N LEU A 310 16.26 -3.23 1.76
CA LEU A 310 15.66 -1.91 1.79
C LEU A 310 16.78 -0.87 1.69
N VAL A 311 16.61 0.12 0.83
CA VAL A 311 17.57 1.20 0.61
C VAL A 311 16.86 2.55 0.63
N SER A 312 17.56 3.59 1.06
CA SER A 312 17.12 4.98 0.90
C SER A 312 17.93 5.60 -0.22
N TYR A 313 17.27 6.21 -1.20
CA TYR A 313 17.89 7.00 -2.26
C TYR A 313 17.75 8.48 -1.94
N ASN A 314 18.87 9.20 -1.93
CA ASN A 314 18.86 10.66 -1.81
C ASN A 314 18.93 11.30 -3.21
N PRO A 315 17.87 11.98 -3.68
CA PRO A 315 17.87 12.58 -5.02
C PRO A 315 18.85 13.74 -5.18
N LYS A 316 19.19 14.46 -4.09
CA LYS A 316 20.14 15.59 -4.12
C LYS A 316 21.57 15.11 -4.31
N GLU A 317 21.96 14.08 -3.56
CA GLU A 317 23.30 13.50 -3.61
C GLU A 317 23.45 12.41 -4.69
N LYS A 318 22.33 11.91 -5.21
CA LYS A 318 22.25 10.76 -6.12
C LYS A 318 22.93 9.51 -5.56
N LYS A 319 22.72 9.27 -4.25
CA LYS A 319 23.36 8.16 -3.52
C LYS A 319 22.34 7.28 -2.82
N PHE A 320 22.62 5.98 -2.82
CA PHE A 320 21.91 5.02 -1.98
C PHE A 320 22.56 4.86 -0.62
N ARG A 321 21.73 4.60 0.39
CA ARG A 321 22.15 4.16 1.72
C ARG A 321 21.39 2.92 2.13
N LYS A 322 22.10 1.95 2.69
CA LYS A 322 21.51 0.71 3.19
C LYS A 322 20.63 1.00 4.41
N VAL A 323 19.40 0.50 4.39
CA VAL A 323 18.49 0.54 5.54
C VAL A 323 18.50 -0.85 6.18
N HIS A 324 18.89 -0.90 7.45
CA HIS A 324 18.94 -2.15 8.21
C HIS A 324 17.59 -2.42 8.83
N VAL A 325 17.02 -3.55 8.42
CA VAL A 325 15.75 -4.03 8.95
C VAL A 325 16.02 -5.32 9.71
N TYR A 326 15.54 -5.41 10.95
CA TYR A 326 15.66 -6.65 11.72
C TYR A 326 14.71 -7.70 11.15
N GLY A 327 15.25 -8.81 10.64
CA GLY A 327 14.51 -9.93 10.03
C GLY A 327 14.50 -9.93 8.49
N PHE A 328 13.90 -10.97 7.88
CA PHE A 328 13.66 -11.06 6.43
C PHE A 328 12.27 -10.55 6.02
N GLY A 329 12.18 -9.36 5.42
CA GLY A 329 10.93 -8.77 4.92
C GLY A 329 10.54 -9.30 3.52
N ILE A 330 9.25 -9.27 3.16
CA ILE A 330 8.77 -9.57 1.78
C ILE A 330 7.97 -8.40 1.19
N ASP A 331 7.33 -7.60 2.04
CA ASP A 331 6.48 -6.48 1.64
C ASP A 331 6.73 -5.30 2.58
N ALA A 332 6.51 -4.07 2.10
CA ALA A 332 6.71 -2.83 2.85
C ALA A 332 5.60 -1.82 2.49
N THR A 333 4.91 -1.25 3.49
CA THR A 333 3.91 -0.20 3.25
C THR A 333 4.03 0.95 4.24
N LYS A 334 3.65 2.16 3.80
CA LYS A 334 3.50 3.33 4.68
C LYS A 334 2.35 3.08 5.65
N TYR A 335 2.64 3.19 6.93
CA TYR A 335 1.63 3.26 7.97
C TYR A 335 1.66 4.64 8.59
N VAL A 336 0.49 5.28 8.53
CA VAL A 336 0.22 6.58 9.09
C VAL A 336 -0.87 6.39 10.14
N PRO A 337 -0.61 6.69 11.43
CA PRO A 337 -1.64 6.67 12.46
C PRO A 337 -2.89 7.47 12.06
N SER A 338 -4.07 7.00 12.42
CA SER A 338 -5.32 7.76 12.21
C SER A 338 -5.20 9.13 12.88
N PHE A 339 -5.35 10.22 12.11
CA PHE A 339 -5.16 11.60 12.60
C PHE A 339 -6.47 12.34 12.85
N TYR A 340 -7.62 11.67 12.74
CA TYR A 340 -8.92 12.32 12.88
C TYR A 340 -9.20 12.86 14.29
N SER A 341 -8.34 12.64 15.29
CA SER A 341 -8.49 13.34 16.57
C SER A 341 -7.22 13.32 17.41
N LEU A 342 -6.95 14.42 18.14
CA LEU A 342 -5.97 14.48 19.23
C LEU A 342 -6.44 13.70 20.48
N ASN A 343 -7.62 13.07 20.43
CA ASN A 343 -8.19 12.29 21.52
C ASN A 343 -7.87 10.77 21.35
N PRO A 344 -7.22 10.14 22.34
CA PRO A 344 -6.88 8.72 22.33
C PRO A 344 -8.04 7.75 22.08
N SER A 345 -9.29 8.15 22.39
CA SER A 345 -10.48 7.31 22.17
C SER A 345 -10.76 7.02 20.68
N PHE A 346 -10.26 7.84 19.76
CA PHE A 346 -10.46 7.67 18.31
C PHE A 346 -9.44 6.73 17.64
N TYR A 347 -8.50 6.16 18.41
CA TYR A 347 -7.65 5.08 17.92
C TYR A 347 -8.34 3.72 17.99
N SER A 348 -9.54 3.61 18.56
CA SER A 348 -10.21 2.31 18.58
C SER A 348 -10.84 1.97 17.23
N LEU A 349 -10.77 0.68 16.84
CA LEU A 349 -11.56 0.13 15.74
C LEU A 349 -13.06 0.32 15.95
N LYS A 350 -13.54 0.40 17.20
CA LYS A 350 -14.94 0.66 17.51
C LYS A 350 -15.44 1.98 16.96
N THR A 351 -14.59 3.00 16.91
CA THR A 351 -14.92 4.30 16.32
C THR A 351 -15.38 4.19 14.86
N VAL A 352 -14.80 3.23 14.12
CA VAL A 352 -15.11 3.01 12.71
C VAL A 352 -16.23 1.99 12.53
N MET A 353 -16.28 0.97 13.38
CA MET A 353 -17.21 -0.15 13.22
C MET A 353 -18.54 0.07 13.96
N GLY A 354 -18.58 0.98 14.93
CA GLY A 354 -19.66 1.12 15.90
C GLY A 354 -19.39 0.35 17.20
N ASP A 355 -19.97 0.82 18.30
CA ASP A 355 -19.72 0.30 19.65
C ASP A 355 -20.23 -1.13 19.87
N ASP A 356 -21.22 -1.55 19.08
CA ASP A 356 -21.82 -2.89 19.12
C ASP A 356 -20.87 -4.00 18.61
N PHE A 357 -19.78 -3.62 17.92
CA PHE A 357 -18.81 -4.59 17.42
C PHE A 357 -17.86 -5.07 18.52
N GLN A 358 -17.75 -6.39 18.65
CA GLN A 358 -16.77 -7.04 19.51
C GLN A 358 -15.38 -6.92 18.87
N VAL A 359 -14.53 -6.09 19.48
CA VAL A 359 -13.12 -5.92 19.13
C VAL A 359 -12.26 -6.73 20.08
N SER A 360 -11.32 -7.48 19.52
CA SER A 360 -10.37 -8.26 20.28
C SER A 360 -9.07 -7.47 20.51
N SER A 361 -8.36 -7.77 21.59
CA SER A 361 -7.05 -7.19 21.90
C SER A 361 -5.97 -8.25 21.81
N VAL A 362 -4.83 -7.90 21.23
CA VAL A 362 -3.62 -8.73 21.21
C VAL A 362 -2.93 -8.71 22.57
N TYR A 363 -3.02 -7.59 23.29
CA TYR A 363 -2.52 -7.48 24.65
C TYR A 363 -3.54 -8.10 25.63
N PRO A 364 -3.10 -8.88 26.63
CA PRO A 364 -3.98 -9.30 27.70
C PRO A 364 -4.63 -8.07 28.32
N LYS A 365 -5.96 -8.09 28.52
CA LYS A 365 -6.62 -7.07 29.34
C LYS A 365 -6.01 -7.18 30.73
N THR A 366 -5.20 -6.21 31.14
CA THR A 366 -4.82 -6.08 32.54
C THR A 366 -6.13 -5.95 33.32
N GLN A 367 -6.44 -6.96 34.13
CA GLN A 367 -7.45 -6.80 35.17
C GLN A 367 -6.91 -5.70 36.09
N THR A 368 -7.45 -4.49 35.97
CA THR A 368 -7.43 -3.55 37.08
C THR A 368 -8.22 -4.21 38.20
N VAL A 369 -7.48 -4.73 39.17
CA VAL A 369 -8.00 -5.23 40.45
C VAL A 369 -8.50 -4.06 41.27
#